data_AF-A0A419WAL0-F1
#
_entry.id   AF-A0A419WAL0-F1
#
_cell.length_a   1.000
_cell.length_b   1.000
_cell.length_c   1.000
_cell.angle_alpha   90.00
_cell.angle_beta   90.00
_cell.angle_gamma   90.00
#
_symmetry.space_group_name_H-M   'P 1'
#
loop_
_entity.id
_entity.type
_entity.pdbx_description
1 polymer ?
#
loop_
_entity_poly.entity_id
_entity_poly.type
_entity_poly.pdbx_seq_one_letter_code
_entity_poly.pdbx_strand_id
1 'polypeptide(L)'
;MAKGIKTGGRTKGTPNKLTGSLKEMIHQAITDEIETLPELLIKLEPKEKADFIIKLMPYVLPRATSEADDIINGVKQTPYQKYVAQIIEKMEQSKRDQEQSCRTHDNHSR
;
A
#
# COMPACT_ATOMS: atom_id res chain seq x y z
N MET A 1 -59.85 -2.67 -26.84
CA MET A 1 -58.39 -2.96 -26.87
C MET A 1 -58.02 -3.59 -25.53
N ALA A 2 -57.53 -4.83 -25.51
CA ALA A 2 -57.18 -5.51 -24.26
C ALA A 2 -55.86 -4.95 -23.72
N LYS A 3 -55.92 -4.26 -22.58
CA LYS A 3 -54.74 -3.74 -21.87
C LYS A 3 -54.09 -4.88 -21.08
N GLY A 4 -53.27 -5.68 -21.74
CA GLY A 4 -52.51 -6.75 -21.10
C GLY A 4 -51.51 -6.19 -20.09
N ILE A 5 -51.78 -6.37 -18.80
CA ILE A 5 -50.86 -6.03 -17.72
C ILE A 5 -49.77 -7.10 -17.72
N LYS A 6 -48.50 -6.74 -17.95
CA LYS A 6 -47.39 -7.69 -17.98
C LYS A 6 -47.09 -8.15 -16.55
N THR A 7 -47.46 -9.38 -16.18
CA THR A 7 -47.40 -9.88 -14.78
C THR A 7 -46.21 -10.80 -14.45
N GLY A 8 -45.21 -10.94 -15.32
CA GLY A 8 -44.20 -12.00 -15.11
C GLY A 8 -42.84 -11.79 -15.76
N GLY A 9 -42.20 -10.63 -15.53
CA GLY A 9 -40.82 -10.37 -15.96
C GLY A 9 -39.79 -10.61 -14.84
N ARG A 10 -38.51 -10.70 -15.22
CA ARG A 10 -37.39 -10.73 -14.26
C ARG A 10 -37.46 -9.49 -13.37
N THR A 11 -37.53 -9.67 -12.06
CA THR A 11 -37.53 -8.58 -11.08
C THR A 11 -36.23 -7.78 -11.20
N LYS A 12 -36.36 -6.47 -11.39
CA LYS A 12 -35.22 -5.55 -11.53
C LYS A 12 -34.43 -5.58 -10.21
N GLY A 13 -33.17 -5.98 -10.27
CA GLY A 13 -32.30 -6.16 -9.08
C GLY A 13 -32.03 -7.61 -8.69
N THR A 14 -32.65 -8.62 -9.32
CA THR A 14 -32.28 -10.01 -9.05
C THR A 14 -30.89 -10.32 -9.60
N PRO A 15 -29.91 -10.62 -8.72
CA PRO A 15 -28.55 -10.93 -9.13
C PRO A 15 -28.56 -12.15 -10.05
N ASN A 16 -27.71 -12.13 -11.07
CA ASN A 16 -27.62 -13.23 -12.02
C ASN A 16 -26.91 -14.42 -11.33
N LYS A 17 -27.64 -15.50 -11.04
CA LYS A 17 -27.16 -16.64 -10.25
C LYS A 17 -25.85 -17.22 -10.80
N LEU A 18 -25.74 -17.33 -12.12
CA LEU A 18 -24.54 -17.81 -12.81
C LEU A 18 -23.32 -16.91 -12.56
N THR A 19 -23.51 -15.59 -12.52
CA THR A 19 -22.40 -14.69 -12.18
C THR A 19 -22.07 -14.68 -10.70
N GLY A 20 -23.03 -15.03 -9.83
CA GLY A 20 -22.79 -15.22 -8.39
C GLY A 20 -21.90 -16.43 -8.13
N SER A 21 -22.27 -17.58 -8.67
CA SER A 21 -21.51 -18.82 -8.53
C SER A 21 -20.10 -18.74 -9.13
N LEU A 22 -19.94 -18.06 -10.27
CA LEU A 22 -18.62 -17.84 -10.86
C LEU A 22 -17.76 -16.90 -10.00
N LYS A 23 -18.33 -15.83 -9.44
CA LYS A 23 -17.61 -14.94 -8.52
C LYS A 23 -17.17 -15.67 -7.25
N GLU A 24 -18.04 -16.51 -6.71
CA GLU A 24 -17.73 -17.35 -5.54
C GLU A 24 -16.59 -18.33 -5.85
N MET A 25 -16.63 -19.01 -6.99
CA MET A 25 -15.56 -19.92 -7.41
C MET A 25 -14.22 -19.21 -7.59
N ILE A 26 -14.22 -18.01 -8.20
CA ILE A 26 -13.00 -17.20 -8.36
C ILE A 26 -12.49 -16.73 -6.99
N HIS A 27 -13.39 -16.29 -6.11
CA HIS A 27 -13.02 -15.87 -4.76
C HIS A 27 -12.41 -17.03 -3.96
N GLN A 28 -13.00 -18.22 -4.06
CA GLN A 28 -12.49 -19.44 -3.43
C GLN A 28 -11.07 -19.73 -3.93
N ALA A 29 -10.86 -19.78 -5.25
CA ALA A 29 -9.55 -20.07 -5.83
C ALA A 29 -8.48 -19.05 -5.41
N ILE A 30 -8.82 -17.75 -5.37
CA ILE A 30 -7.89 -16.72 -4.89
C ILE A 30 -7.58 -16.89 -3.39
N THR A 31 -8.58 -17.27 -2.59
CA THR A 31 -8.39 -17.48 -1.14
C THR A 31 -7.42 -18.65 -0.90
N ASP A 32 -7.62 -19.74 -1.61
CA ASP A 32 -6.77 -20.93 -1.53
C ASP A 32 -5.32 -20.61 -1.95
N GLU A 33 -5.12 -19.81 -3.00
CA GLU A 33 -3.79 -19.33 -3.42
C GLU A 33 -3.12 -18.43 -2.36
N ILE A 34 -3.89 -17.58 -1.68
CA ILE A 34 -3.36 -16.74 -0.60
C ILE A 34 -2.93 -17.59 0.61
N GLU A 35 -3.66 -18.66 0.94
CA GLU A 35 -3.30 -19.57 2.03
C GLU A 35 -2.01 -20.34 1.75
N THR A 36 -1.78 -20.71 0.49
CA THR A 36 -0.56 -21.42 0.05
C THR A 36 0.64 -20.51 -0.22
N LEU A 37 0.42 -19.20 -0.33
CA LEU A 37 1.44 -18.18 -0.57
C LEU A 37 2.68 -18.29 0.34
N PRO A 38 2.57 -18.54 1.67
CA PRO A 38 3.73 -18.67 2.54
C PRO A 38 4.66 -19.82 2.15
N GLU A 39 4.09 -20.94 1.70
CA GLU A 39 4.87 -22.10 1.25
C GLU A 39 5.57 -21.83 -0.08
N LEU A 40 4.91 -21.12 -1.00
CA LEU A 40 5.48 -20.69 -2.27
C LEU A 40 6.66 -19.72 -2.05
N LEU A 41 6.54 -18.80 -1.08
CA LEU A 41 7.60 -17.85 -0.71
C LEU A 41 8.84 -18.49 -0.07
N ILE A 42 8.72 -19.72 0.43
CA ILE A 42 9.86 -20.50 0.94
C ILE A 42 10.61 -21.16 -0.21
N LYS A 43 9.90 -21.60 -1.25
CA LYS A 43 10.46 -22.29 -2.42
C LYS A 43 11.09 -21.34 -3.45
N LEU A 44 10.78 -20.04 -3.37
CA LEU A 44 11.23 -19.04 -4.33
C LEU A 44 12.71 -18.67 -4.15
N GLU A 45 13.37 -18.27 -5.24
CA GLU A 45 14.74 -17.77 -5.16
C GLU A 45 14.84 -16.50 -4.30
N PRO A 46 15.95 -16.28 -3.58
CA PRO A 46 16.07 -15.15 -2.65
C PRO A 46 15.91 -13.79 -3.34
N LYS A 47 16.28 -13.68 -4.62
CA LYS A 47 16.11 -12.47 -5.43
C LYS A 47 14.63 -12.19 -5.72
N GLU A 48 13.91 -13.18 -6.21
CA GLU A 48 12.48 -13.06 -6.52
C GLU A 48 11.64 -12.83 -5.25
N LYS A 49 12.05 -13.43 -4.13
CA LYS A 49 11.43 -13.19 -2.82
C LYS A 49 11.57 -11.73 -2.38
N ALA A 50 12.76 -11.14 -2.55
CA ALA A 50 12.97 -9.73 -2.24
C ALA A 50 12.10 -8.83 -3.14
N ASP A 51 12.05 -9.12 -4.44
CA ASP A 51 11.21 -8.37 -5.39
C ASP A 51 9.72 -8.46 -5.05
N PHE A 52 9.25 -9.64 -4.63
CA PHE A 52 7.88 -9.83 -4.18
C PHE A 52 7.56 -9.01 -2.92
N ILE A 53 8.45 -9.03 -1.93
CA ILE A 53 8.31 -8.23 -0.70
C ILE A 53 8.28 -6.73 -1.03
N ILE A 54 9.13 -6.26 -1.94
CA ILE A 54 9.15 -4.85 -2.38
C ILE A 54 7.80 -4.46 -3.00
N LYS A 55 7.19 -5.33 -3.80
CA LYS A 55 5.87 -5.10 -4.39
C LYS A 55 4.74 -5.10 -3.35
N LEU A 56 4.89 -5.82 -2.24
CA LEU A 56 3.91 -5.83 -1.14
C LEU A 56 4.07 -4.67 -0.15
N MET A 57 5.28 -4.12 0.00
CA MET A 57 5.54 -2.97 0.87
C MET A 57 4.54 -1.80 0.76
N PRO A 58 4.12 -1.31 -0.43
CA PRO A 58 3.19 -0.17 -0.53
C PRO A 58 1.77 -0.45 -0.03
N TYR A 59 1.41 -1.72 0.20
CA TYR A 59 0.11 -2.10 0.75
C TYR A 59 0.14 -2.26 2.28
N VAL A 60 1.33 -2.47 2.85
CA VAL A 60 1.54 -2.58 4.31
C VAL A 60 1.96 -1.24 4.90
N LEU A 61 2.77 -0.50 4.16
CA LEU A 61 3.27 0.81 4.56
C LEU A 61 2.42 1.90 3.89
N PRO A 62 2.05 2.96 4.63
CA PRO A 62 1.45 4.13 4.00
C PRO A 62 2.46 4.70 2.98
N ARG A 63 2.03 4.83 1.72
CA ARG A 63 2.84 5.41 0.64
C ARG A 63 3.31 6.79 1.11
N ALA A 64 4.62 7.01 1.14
CA ALA A 64 5.19 8.32 1.43
C ALA A 64 4.71 9.27 0.32
N THR A 65 3.77 10.15 0.64
CA THR A 65 3.30 11.18 -0.28
C THR A 65 4.45 12.17 -0.42
N SER A 66 5.02 12.26 -1.61
CA SER A 66 5.73 13.48 -2.01
C SER A 66 4.67 14.59 -2.00
N GLU A 67 5.00 15.73 -1.41
CA GLU A 67 4.12 16.87 -1.10
C GLU A 67 3.22 17.38 -2.26
N ALA A 68 3.43 16.90 -3.50
CA ALA A 68 2.57 17.11 -4.66
C ALA A 68 1.27 16.26 -4.66
N ASP A 69 1.22 15.14 -3.95
CA ASP A 69 0.04 14.24 -3.92
C ASP A 69 -1.03 14.70 -2.90
N ASP A 70 -0.70 15.63 -2.00
CA ASP A 70 -1.54 16.05 -0.87
C ASP A 70 -2.64 17.06 -1.25
N ILE A 71 -2.63 17.61 -2.47
CA ILE A 71 -3.69 18.52 -2.95
C ILE A 71 -4.97 17.75 -3.29
N ILE A 72 -4.87 16.47 -3.65
CA ILE A 72 -6.02 15.66 -4.12
C ILE A 72 -6.73 14.94 -2.96
N ASN A 73 -6.01 14.59 -1.90
CA ASN A 73 -6.56 13.81 -0.79
C ASN A 73 -6.23 14.52 0.53
N GLY A 74 -7.21 15.22 1.11
CA GLY A 74 -7.07 15.92 2.39
C GLY A 74 -6.80 14.97 3.57
N VAL A 75 -5.55 14.52 3.72
CA VAL A 75 -5.12 13.59 4.77
C VAL A 75 -4.72 14.39 6.01
N LYS A 76 -5.36 14.09 7.14
CA LYS A 76 -4.90 14.54 8.46
C LYS A 76 -3.73 13.65 8.86
N GLN A 77 -2.55 14.24 9.06
CA GLN A 77 -1.33 13.53 9.42
C GLN A 77 -1.54 12.60 10.62
N THR A 78 -1.12 11.35 10.47
CA THR A 78 -1.21 10.33 11.53
C THR A 78 -0.12 10.55 12.58
N PRO A 79 -0.32 10.15 13.86
CA PRO A 79 0.67 10.30 14.92
C PRO A 79 2.03 9.66 14.60
N TYR A 80 2.03 8.58 13.82
CA TYR A 80 3.23 7.89 13.36
C TYR A 80 4.08 8.74 12.42
N GLN A 81 3.44 9.43 11.47
CA GLN A 81 4.14 10.29 10.51
C GLN A 81 4.87 11.46 11.21
N LYS A 82 4.28 12.01 12.27
CA LYS A 82 4.91 13.06 13.09
C LYS A 82 6.14 12.55 13.85
N TYR A 83 6.08 11.33 14.39
CA TYR A 83 7.20 10.71 15.10
C TYR A 83 8.38 10.42 14.16
N VAL A 84 8.10 9.89 12.97
CA VAL A 84 9.12 9.64 11.95
C VAL A 84 9.79 10.94 11.50
N ALA A 85 9.02 12.00 11.26
CA ALA A 85 9.58 13.31 10.89
C ALA A 85 10.52 13.85 11.97
N GLN A 86 10.15 13.72 13.25
CA GLN A 86 10.99 14.15 14.36
C GLN A 86 12.31 13.37 14.47
N ILE A 87 12.29 12.07 14.16
CA ILE A 87 13.51 11.24 14.15
C ILE A 87 14.44 11.67 13.02
N ILE A 88 13.91 11.92 11.82
CA ILE A 88 14.69 12.34 10.66
C ILE A 88 15.40 13.67 10.95
N GLU A 89 14.68 14.65 11.49
CA GLU A 89 15.24 15.96 11.81
C GLU A 89 16.40 15.88 12.81
N LYS A 90 16.26 15.04 13.85
CA LYS A 90 17.32 14.80 14.84
C LYS A 90 18.57 14.16 14.21
N MET A 91 18.38 13.25 13.26
CA MET A 91 19.52 12.63 12.55
C MET A 91 20.25 13.62 11.66
N GLU A 92 19.55 14.55 11.03
CA GLU A 92 20.17 15.58 10.19
C GLU A 92 20.92 16.64 10.99
N GLN A 93 20.41 17.02 12.17
CA GLN A 93 21.11 17.91 13.10
C GLN A 93 22.45 17.31 13.53
N SER A 94 22.44 16.03 13.92
CA SER A 94 23.67 15.34 14.30
C SER A 94 24.70 15.27 13.17
N LYS A 95 24.26 15.13 11.90
CA LYS A 95 25.15 15.19 10.73
C LYS A 95 25.73 16.60 10.52
N ARG A 96 24.94 17.66 10.70
CA ARG A 96 25.41 19.05 10.57
C ARG A 96 26.44 19.42 11.63
N ASP A 97 26.27 18.92 12.85
CA ASP A 97 27.19 19.18 13.96
C ASP A 97 28.56 18.48 13.74
N GLN A 98 28.55 17.28 13.14
CA GLN A 98 29.77 16.57 12.76
C GLN A 98 30.54 17.30 11.64
N GLU A 99 29.84 17.86 10.65
CA GLU A 99 30.47 18.62 9.57
C GLU A 99 31.06 19.95 10.04
N GLN A 100 30.46 20.60 11.03
CA GLN A 100 30.99 21.83 11.62
C GLN A 100 32.24 21.56 12.48
N SER A 101 32.28 20.44 13.20
CA SER A 101 33.47 19.99 13.94
C SER A 101 34.67 19.81 13.01
N CYS A 102 34.49 19.20 11.84
CA CYS A 102 35.59 18.97 10.89
C CYS A 102 36.12 20.26 10.26
N ARG A 103 35.28 21.27 10.01
CA ARG A 103 35.70 22.55 9.40
C ARG A 103 36.51 23.46 10.33
N THR A 104 36.41 23.28 11.65
CA THR A 104 37.15 24.10 12.62
C THR A 104 38.62 23.70 12.79
N HIS A 105 38.99 22.48 12.38
CA HIS A 105 40.38 22.01 12.44
C HIS A 105 41.27 22.53 11.28
N ASP A 106 40.70 22.83 10.11
CA ASP A 106 41.48 23.30 8.95
C ASP A 106 41.85 24.79 9.00
N ASN A 107 41.14 25.62 9.78
CA ASN A 107 41.38 27.06 9.86
C ASN A 107 42.44 27.48 10.91
N HIS A 108 43.01 26.53 11.66
CA HIS A 108 44.06 26.79 12.68
C HIS A 108 45.49 26.42 12.22
N SER A 109 45.71 26.09 10.93
CA SER A 109 47.04 25.80 10.36
C SER A 109 47.41 26.77 9.22
N ARG A 110 47.18 28.07 9.44
CA ARG A 110 47.86 29.16 8.73
C ARG A 110 48.49 30.13 9.71
#